data_AF-A0A7D9IYC8-F1
#
_entry.id   AF-A0A7D9IYC8-F1
#
_cell.length_a   1.000
_cell.length_b   1.000
_cell.length_c   1.000
_cell.angle_alpha   90.00
_cell.angle_beta   90.00
_cell.angle_gamma   90.00
#
_symmetry.space_group_name_H-M   'P 1'
#
loop_
_entity.id
_entity.type
_entity.pdbx_description
1 polymer ?
#
loop_
_entity_poly.entity_id
_entity_poly.type
_entity_poly.pdbx_seq_one_letter_code
_entity_poly.pdbx_strand_id
1 'polypeptide(L)'
;MPQGAGRKRRDVVNLERFLRKKDCIVQIKNKDDLCCARAIIVAKAKLDKDPQYKSIVTPRGTLQTHLAHQLHESAGVPLGSCGIPEVKKFQTALPGYQLNVISKEHLNALIYTGPEAEKHLYLYHHDNHYDVITSMPAFLARKQYCHKCKKGYDKITDIPVAICASYVIPKTVPLLNGNFAKTVTVS
;
A
#
# COMPACT_ATOMS: atom_id res chain seq x y z
N MET A 1 -34.79 10.16 -35.78
CA MET A 1 -34.00 8.92 -35.56
C MET A 1 -32.87 9.25 -34.58
N PRO A 2 -32.73 8.60 -33.41
CA PRO A 2 -31.58 8.83 -32.56
C PRO A 2 -30.36 8.07 -33.10
N GLN A 3 -29.23 8.75 -33.27
CA GLN A 3 -27.94 8.13 -33.61
C GLN A 3 -27.28 7.62 -32.33
N GLY A 4 -27.13 6.30 -32.22
CA GLY A 4 -26.39 5.66 -31.12
C GLY A 4 -24.89 5.93 -31.25
N ALA A 5 -24.33 6.70 -30.32
CA ALA A 5 -22.91 7.01 -30.28
C ALA A 5 -22.09 5.81 -29.74
N GLY A 6 -21.39 5.17 -30.66
CA GLY A 6 -20.12 4.44 -30.52
C GLY A 6 -19.76 3.79 -29.18
N ARG A 7 -19.72 2.46 -29.18
CA ARG A 7 -18.99 1.66 -28.18
C ARG A 7 -17.51 2.08 -28.18
N LYS A 8 -17.07 2.77 -27.11
CA LYS A 8 -15.65 3.13 -26.92
C LYS A 8 -14.80 1.86 -27.01
N ARG A 9 -13.87 1.82 -27.97
CA ARG A 9 -12.84 0.77 -28.04
C ARG A 9 -12.16 0.70 -26.68
N ARG A 10 -11.96 -0.52 -26.16
CA ARG A 10 -11.16 -0.74 -24.97
C ARG A 10 -9.74 -0.33 -25.35
N ASP A 11 -9.32 0.88 -24.95
CA ASP A 11 -7.94 1.32 -25.10
C ASP A 11 -7.06 0.23 -24.47
N VAL A 12 -6.14 -0.32 -25.26
CA VAL A 12 -4.97 -1.02 -24.72
C VAL A 12 -4.33 -0.01 -23.78
N VAL A 13 -4.51 -0.22 -22.48
CA VAL A 13 -4.18 0.79 -21.47
C VAL A 13 -2.69 1.02 -21.54
N ASN A 14 -2.27 2.15 -22.13
CA ASN A 14 -0.88 2.56 -22.13
C ASN A 14 -0.43 2.64 -20.67
N LEU A 15 0.47 1.73 -20.27
CA LEU A 15 0.92 1.61 -18.89
C LEU A 15 1.51 2.93 -18.38
N GLU A 16 2.33 3.58 -19.19
CA GLU A 16 2.93 4.86 -18.83
C GLU A 16 1.85 5.91 -18.57
N ARG A 17 0.81 5.97 -19.41
CA ARG A 17 -0.35 6.83 -19.19
C ARG A 17 -1.12 6.46 -17.92
N PHE A 18 -1.26 5.16 -17.62
CA PHE A 18 -1.92 4.69 -16.41
C PHE A 18 -1.15 5.08 -15.15
N LEU A 19 0.16 4.83 -15.11
CA LEU A 19 1.04 5.18 -14.00
C LEU A 19 1.10 6.70 -13.81
N ARG A 20 1.25 7.48 -14.89
CA ARG A 20 1.26 8.96 -14.83
C ARG A 20 -0.08 9.55 -14.37
N LYS A 21 -1.21 8.89 -14.67
CA LYS A 21 -2.55 9.36 -14.28
C LYS A 21 -2.91 8.99 -12.84
N LYS A 22 -2.26 7.98 -12.27
CA LYS A 22 -2.57 7.46 -10.93
C LYS A 22 -1.58 8.04 -9.92
N ASP A 23 -1.91 9.20 -9.36
CA ASP A 23 -1.10 9.87 -8.31
C ASP A 23 -0.85 9.01 -7.07
N CYS A 24 -1.65 7.97 -6.87
CA CYS A 24 -1.46 7.01 -5.80
C CYS A 24 -0.30 6.02 -6.02
N ILE A 25 0.30 5.98 -7.22
CA ILE A 25 1.43 5.11 -7.53
C ILE A 25 2.71 5.92 -7.48
N VAL A 26 3.61 5.55 -6.56
CA VAL A 26 4.97 6.10 -6.51
C VAL A 26 5.85 5.20 -7.35
N GLN A 27 6.33 5.74 -8.46
CA GLN A 27 7.20 5.02 -9.37
C GLN A 27 8.61 4.89 -8.79
N ILE A 28 9.11 3.68 -8.66
CA ILE A 28 10.50 3.42 -8.29
C ILE A 28 11.35 3.62 -9.54
N LYS A 29 12.36 4.46 -9.40
CA LYS A 29 13.30 4.75 -10.49
C LYS A 29 14.66 4.31 -10.02
N ASN A 30 15.17 3.25 -10.63
CA ASN A 30 16.46 2.66 -10.28
C ASN A 30 17.17 2.16 -11.55
N LYS A 31 18.50 1.99 -11.45
CA LYS A 31 19.33 1.40 -12.51
C LYS A 31 19.80 -0.02 -12.18
N ASP A 32 19.60 -0.44 -10.94
CA ASP A 32 19.88 -1.79 -10.47
C ASP A 32 18.62 -2.67 -10.54
N ASP A 33 18.72 -3.93 -10.15
CA ASP A 33 17.59 -4.86 -10.14
C ASP A 33 16.87 -4.92 -8.78
N LEU A 34 17.11 -3.94 -7.89
CA LEU A 34 16.62 -3.94 -6.51
C LEU A 34 15.24 -3.26 -6.33
N CYS A 35 14.46 -3.13 -7.41
CA CYS A 35 13.20 -2.38 -7.41
C CYS A 35 12.21 -2.89 -6.34
N CYS A 36 12.14 -4.20 -6.11
CA CYS A 36 11.26 -4.79 -5.11
C CYS A 36 11.59 -4.31 -3.69
N ALA A 37 12.86 -4.46 -3.27
CA ALA A 37 13.30 -4.01 -1.95
C ALA A 37 13.18 -2.49 -1.81
N ARG A 38 13.54 -1.71 -2.84
CA ARG A 38 13.35 -0.25 -2.87
C ARG A 38 11.89 0.14 -2.69
N ALA A 39 10.97 -0.55 -3.38
CA ALA A 39 9.53 -0.32 -3.26
C ALA A 39 9.03 -0.61 -1.83
N ILE A 40 9.47 -1.71 -1.23
CA ILE A 40 9.12 -2.06 0.16
C ILE A 40 9.59 -0.98 1.13
N ILE A 41 10.84 -0.51 1.01
CA ILE A 41 11.39 0.56 1.86
C ILE A 41 10.60 1.86 1.69
N VAL A 42 10.28 2.26 0.47
CA VAL A 42 9.47 3.48 0.21
C VAL A 42 8.06 3.34 0.77
N ALA A 43 7.42 2.19 0.59
CA ALA A 43 6.08 1.91 1.12
C ALA A 43 6.07 1.98 2.65
N LYS A 44 7.06 1.34 3.29
CA LYS A 44 7.24 1.35 4.75
C LYS A 44 7.46 2.77 5.26
N ALA A 45 8.40 3.51 4.68
CA ALA A 45 8.70 4.88 5.07
C ALA A 45 7.48 5.81 4.91
N LYS A 46 6.68 5.62 3.86
CA LYS A 46 5.43 6.38 3.66
C LYS A 46 4.42 6.07 4.76
N LEU A 47 4.22 4.80 5.06
CA LEU A 47 3.23 4.34 6.05
C LEU A 47 3.59 4.79 7.46
N ASP A 48 4.87 4.66 7.83
CA ASP A 48 5.39 5.04 9.15
C ASP A 48 5.56 6.56 9.32
N LYS A 49 5.29 7.35 8.26
CA LYS A 49 5.53 8.81 8.22
C LYS A 49 6.97 9.16 8.58
N ASP A 50 7.91 8.41 8.02
CA ASP A 50 9.34 8.56 8.28
C ASP A 50 9.79 10.00 8.00
N PRO A 51 10.50 10.68 8.93
CA PRO A 51 10.97 12.04 8.73
C PRO A 51 11.93 12.18 7.53
N GLN A 52 12.62 11.10 7.17
CA GLN A 52 13.54 11.03 6.02
C GLN A 52 12.85 10.54 4.74
N TYR A 53 11.51 10.42 4.71
CA TYR A 53 10.76 9.92 3.55
C TYR A 53 11.16 10.60 2.23
N LYS A 54 11.40 11.92 2.23
CA LYS A 54 11.84 12.65 1.03
C LYS A 54 13.18 12.15 0.50
N SER A 55 14.13 11.86 1.39
CA SER A 55 15.43 11.29 1.04
C SER A 55 15.30 9.85 0.56
N ILE A 56 14.39 9.07 1.17
CA ILE A 56 14.14 7.66 0.82
C ILE A 56 13.46 7.52 -0.54
N VAL A 57 12.52 8.39 -0.90
CA VAL A 57 11.80 8.30 -2.19
C VAL A 57 12.62 8.85 -3.36
N THR A 58 13.74 9.51 -3.09
CA THR A 58 14.58 10.10 -4.14
C THR A 58 15.21 9.00 -4.99
N PRO A 59 14.97 8.95 -6.33
CA PRO A 59 15.42 7.90 -7.26
C PRO A 59 16.91 7.51 -7.26
N ARG A 60 17.77 8.40 -6.76
CA ARG A 60 19.22 8.20 -6.71
C ARG A 60 19.77 8.41 -5.29
N GLY A 61 18.88 8.34 -4.30
CA GLY A 61 19.25 8.45 -2.91
C GLY A 61 20.16 7.30 -2.50
N THR A 62 21.31 7.63 -1.92
CA THR A 62 22.19 6.66 -1.27
C THR A 62 21.45 5.91 -0.16
N LEU A 63 20.56 6.61 0.57
CA LEU A 63 19.76 6.04 1.66
C LEU A 63 18.79 4.96 1.20
N GLN A 64 18.03 5.18 0.12
CA GLN A 64 17.11 4.17 -0.41
C GLN A 64 17.85 2.90 -0.80
N THR A 65 18.99 3.08 -1.47
CA THR A 65 19.86 1.99 -1.92
C THR A 65 20.38 1.21 -0.72
N HIS A 66 20.97 1.90 0.26
CA HIS A 66 21.51 1.29 1.47
C HIS A 66 20.45 0.48 2.25
N LEU A 67 19.26 1.06 2.48
CA LEU A 67 18.15 0.38 3.15
C LEU A 67 17.66 -0.84 2.37
N ALA A 68 17.65 -0.78 1.04
CA ALA A 68 17.30 -1.93 0.20
C ALA A 68 18.33 -3.07 0.35
N HIS A 69 19.63 -2.75 0.36
CA HIS A 69 20.68 -3.74 0.61
C HIS A 69 20.53 -4.39 2.00
N GLN A 70 20.27 -3.59 3.04
CA GLN A 70 20.03 -4.11 4.40
C GLN A 70 18.80 -5.02 4.45
N LEU A 71 17.74 -4.70 3.70
CA LEU A 71 16.56 -5.56 3.61
C LEU A 71 16.89 -6.92 2.94
N HIS A 72 17.70 -6.91 1.87
CA HIS A 72 18.21 -8.14 1.25
C HIS A 72 19.02 -8.99 2.22
N GLU A 73 19.97 -8.37 2.93
CA GLU A 73 20.82 -9.04 3.91
C GLU A 73 19.99 -9.65 5.05
N SER A 74 19.13 -8.86 5.69
CA SER A 74 18.27 -9.32 6.80
C SER A 74 17.28 -10.40 6.40
N ALA A 75 16.81 -10.40 5.15
CA ALA A 75 15.89 -11.43 4.63
C ALA A 75 16.60 -12.67 4.07
N GLY A 76 17.95 -12.68 4.00
CA GLY A 76 18.70 -13.75 3.34
C GLY A 76 18.34 -13.89 1.85
N VAL A 77 18.05 -12.78 1.19
CA VAL A 77 17.70 -12.70 -0.23
C VAL A 77 18.91 -12.18 -1.01
N PRO A 78 19.45 -12.93 -1.98
CA PRO A 78 20.52 -12.43 -2.85
C PRO A 78 20.13 -11.11 -3.52
N LEU A 79 21.11 -10.24 -3.74
CA LEU A 79 20.89 -9.00 -4.47
C LEU A 79 20.52 -9.32 -5.93
N GLY A 80 19.43 -8.72 -6.41
CA GLY A 80 18.96 -8.91 -7.78
C GLY A 80 17.45 -8.79 -7.91
N SER A 81 16.95 -9.16 -9.08
CA SER A 81 15.52 -9.20 -9.38
C SER A 81 14.79 -10.12 -8.41
N CYS A 82 13.62 -9.69 -7.95
CA CYS A 82 12.83 -10.43 -6.97
C CYS A 82 11.50 -10.85 -7.58
N GLY A 83 11.09 -12.10 -7.33
CA GLY A 83 9.74 -12.57 -7.58
C GLY A 83 8.97 -12.79 -6.28
N ILE A 84 7.85 -13.51 -6.36
CA ILE A 84 7.05 -13.88 -5.19
C ILE A 84 7.84 -14.70 -4.14
N PRO A 85 8.77 -15.62 -4.48
CA PRO A 85 9.58 -16.31 -3.48
C PRO A 85 10.41 -15.36 -2.61
N GLU A 86 11.02 -14.35 -3.21
CA GLU A 86 11.81 -13.32 -2.51
C GLU A 86 10.88 -12.41 -1.68
N VAL A 87 9.72 -12.03 -2.22
CA VAL A 87 8.70 -11.27 -1.47
C VAL A 87 8.27 -12.01 -0.19
N LYS A 88 8.15 -13.35 -0.23
CA LYS A 88 7.85 -14.16 0.98
C LYS A 88 8.97 -14.07 2.01
N LYS A 89 10.24 -14.08 1.59
CA LYS A 89 11.38 -13.91 2.51
C LYS A 89 11.42 -12.49 3.10
N PHE A 90 11.17 -11.46 2.29
CA PHE A 90 11.04 -10.08 2.79
C PHE A 90 9.89 -9.93 3.78
N GLN A 91 8.76 -10.62 3.55
CA GLN A 91 7.65 -10.64 4.48
C GLN A 91 8.09 -11.18 5.86
N THR A 92 8.89 -12.23 5.90
CA THR A 92 9.42 -12.77 7.17
C THR A 92 10.34 -11.78 7.88
N ALA A 93 11.10 -10.98 7.13
CA ALA A 93 12.00 -9.95 7.67
C ALA A 93 11.28 -8.67 8.14
N LEU A 94 9.97 -8.55 7.95
CA LEU A 94 9.17 -7.35 8.27
C LEU A 94 8.04 -7.68 9.26
N PRO A 95 8.38 -7.97 10.53
CA PRO A 95 7.37 -8.26 11.55
C PRO A 95 6.43 -7.06 11.75
N GLY A 96 5.14 -7.33 11.86
CA GLY A 96 4.10 -6.30 12.03
C GLY A 96 3.63 -5.63 10.74
N TYR A 97 4.20 -5.98 9.58
CA TYR A 97 3.75 -5.52 8.27
C TYR A 97 3.17 -6.68 7.46
N GLN A 98 2.18 -6.41 6.60
CA GLN A 98 1.64 -7.32 5.60
C GLN A 98 1.95 -6.78 4.21
N LEU A 99 2.78 -7.51 3.46
CA LEU A 99 3.04 -7.25 2.06
C LEU A 99 1.87 -7.74 1.21
N ASN A 100 1.42 -6.88 0.30
CA ASN A 100 0.35 -7.15 -0.66
C ASN A 100 0.88 -6.80 -2.06
N VAL A 101 0.84 -7.73 -3.00
CA VAL A 101 1.34 -7.49 -4.37
C VAL A 101 0.20 -7.57 -5.35
N ILE A 102 0.00 -6.49 -6.10
CA ILE A 102 -0.96 -6.40 -7.21
C ILE A 102 -0.18 -6.45 -8.51
N SER A 103 -0.60 -7.26 -9.48
CA SER A 103 0.10 -7.39 -10.76
C SER A 103 -0.74 -6.94 -11.95
N LYS A 104 -0.12 -6.15 -12.83
CA LYS A 104 -0.64 -5.78 -14.15
C LYS A 104 -0.87 -7.02 -15.02
N GLU A 105 0.08 -7.94 -15.05
CA GLU A 105 0.05 -9.18 -15.83
C GLU A 105 -1.16 -10.05 -15.47
N HIS A 106 -1.62 -9.94 -14.22
CA HIS A 106 -2.79 -10.62 -13.68
C HIS A 106 -4.02 -9.71 -13.59
N LEU A 107 -4.21 -8.78 -14.54
CA LEU A 107 -5.39 -7.90 -14.62
C LEU A 107 -5.61 -7.04 -13.37
N ASN A 108 -4.53 -6.54 -12.75
CA ASN A 108 -4.53 -5.83 -11.48
C ASN A 108 -5.10 -6.67 -10.31
N ALA A 109 -4.98 -7.99 -10.37
CA ALA A 109 -5.33 -8.87 -9.27
C ALA A 109 -4.26 -8.85 -8.17
N LEU A 110 -4.70 -9.11 -6.94
CA LEU A 110 -3.84 -9.34 -5.79
C LEU A 110 -3.25 -10.75 -5.88
N ILE A 111 -1.97 -10.84 -6.23
CA ILE A 111 -1.28 -12.12 -6.49
C ILE A 111 -0.53 -12.65 -5.26
N TYR A 112 -0.32 -11.81 -4.25
CA TYR A 112 0.27 -12.21 -2.98
C TYR A 112 -0.30 -11.38 -1.83
N THR A 113 -0.51 -12.03 -0.69
CA THR A 113 -0.86 -11.42 0.58
C THR A 113 -0.09 -12.17 1.67
N GLY A 114 0.71 -11.43 2.44
CA GLY A 114 1.40 -11.98 3.60
C GLY A 114 0.45 -12.30 4.76
N PRO A 115 0.99 -12.81 5.88
CA PRO A 115 0.22 -13.02 7.11
C PRO A 115 -0.52 -11.76 7.57
N GLU A 116 -1.61 -11.94 8.31
CA GLU A 116 -2.39 -10.80 8.83
C GLU A 116 -1.53 -9.92 9.75
N ALA A 117 -1.53 -8.62 9.48
CA ALA A 117 -0.83 -7.63 10.29
C ALA A 117 -1.56 -6.28 10.22
N GLU A 118 -1.31 -5.42 11.20
CA GLU A 118 -1.97 -4.11 11.27
C GLU A 118 -1.50 -3.17 10.14
N LYS A 119 -0.21 -3.19 9.82
CA LYS A 119 0.40 -2.30 8.83
C LYS A 119 0.42 -2.97 7.45
N HIS A 120 -0.25 -2.36 6.48
CA HIS A 120 -0.39 -2.94 5.15
C HIS A 120 0.44 -2.18 4.11
N LEU A 121 1.34 -2.89 3.43
CA LEU A 121 2.16 -2.35 2.35
C LEU A 121 1.67 -2.92 1.02
N TYR A 122 1.38 -2.04 0.05
CA TYR A 122 0.89 -2.43 -1.27
C TYR A 122 1.92 -2.12 -2.34
N LEU A 123 2.30 -3.14 -3.10
CA LEU A 123 3.22 -3.05 -4.23
C LEU A 123 2.47 -3.29 -5.53
N TYR A 124 2.88 -2.60 -6.59
CA TYR A 124 2.38 -2.79 -7.94
C TYR A 124 3.47 -3.40 -8.81
N HIS A 125 3.29 -4.66 -9.21
CA HIS A 125 4.16 -5.38 -10.12
C HIS A 125 3.72 -5.18 -11.57
N HIS A 126 4.65 -4.76 -12.42
CA HIS A 126 4.43 -4.65 -13.85
C HIS A 126 5.75 -4.73 -14.61
N ASP A 127 5.78 -5.39 -15.76
CA ASP A 127 6.94 -5.44 -16.66
C ASP A 127 8.28 -5.78 -15.93
N ASN A 128 8.22 -6.74 -15.00
CA ASN A 128 9.31 -7.17 -14.10
C ASN A 128 9.86 -6.04 -13.19
N HIS A 129 9.01 -5.06 -12.85
CA HIS A 129 9.31 -3.93 -12.02
C HIS A 129 8.30 -3.78 -10.88
N TYR A 130 8.73 -3.20 -9.75
CA TYR A 130 7.88 -2.96 -8.59
C TYR A 130 7.77 -1.48 -8.27
N ASP A 131 6.54 -0.97 -8.29
CA ASP A 131 6.17 0.35 -7.79
C ASP A 131 5.41 0.24 -6.47
N VAL A 132 5.17 1.40 -5.83
CA VAL A 132 4.44 1.47 -4.56
C VAL A 132 3.03 2.00 -4.78
N ILE A 133 2.03 1.32 -4.21
CA ILE A 133 0.66 1.84 -4.13
C ILE A 133 0.46 2.47 -2.76
N THR A 134 0.31 3.79 -2.74
CA THR A 134 0.14 4.58 -1.51
C THR A 134 -1.31 4.67 -1.04
N SER A 135 -2.28 4.40 -1.93
CA SER A 135 -3.71 4.44 -1.61
C SER A 135 -4.49 3.44 -2.46
N MET A 136 -4.96 2.37 -1.83
CA MET A 136 -5.80 1.35 -2.46
C MET A 136 -7.16 1.88 -2.97
N PRO A 137 -7.89 2.74 -2.22
CA PRO A 137 -9.11 3.36 -2.74
C PRO A 137 -8.85 4.13 -4.05
N ALA A 138 -7.80 4.96 -4.09
CA ALA A 138 -7.43 5.72 -5.29
C ALA A 138 -7.00 4.81 -6.45
N PHE A 139 -6.25 3.74 -6.15
CA PHE A 139 -5.85 2.74 -7.13
C PHE A 139 -7.07 2.07 -7.78
N LEU A 140 -8.06 1.67 -6.99
CA LEU A 140 -9.29 1.03 -7.47
C LEU A 140 -10.38 2.01 -7.95
N ALA A 141 -10.13 3.33 -7.86
CA ALA A 141 -11.13 4.37 -8.12
C ALA A 141 -12.42 4.20 -7.27
N ARG A 142 -12.23 3.90 -5.98
CA ARG A 142 -13.28 3.71 -4.97
C ARG A 142 -13.10 4.70 -3.82
N LYS A 143 -14.14 4.90 -3.01
CA LYS A 143 -14.07 5.81 -1.85
C LYS A 143 -13.46 5.14 -0.64
N GLN A 144 -13.64 3.83 -0.50
CA GLN A 144 -13.20 3.04 0.64
C GLN A 144 -12.54 1.74 0.16
N TYR A 145 -11.74 1.14 1.03
CA TYR A 145 -11.12 -0.17 0.80
C TYR A 145 -11.02 -0.93 2.13
N CYS A 146 -11.55 -2.15 2.22
CA CYS A 146 -11.34 -3.00 3.41
C CYS A 146 -10.09 -3.87 3.18
N HIS A 147 -9.07 -3.69 4.01
CA HIS A 147 -7.82 -4.44 3.95
C HIS A 147 -7.98 -5.94 4.29
N LYS A 148 -9.05 -6.33 4.99
CA LYS A 148 -9.36 -7.74 5.30
C LYS A 148 -10.07 -8.44 4.13
N CYS A 149 -11.12 -7.82 3.59
CA CYS A 149 -11.86 -8.36 2.44
C CYS A 149 -11.11 -8.21 1.10
N LYS A 150 -10.07 -7.37 1.05
CA LYS A 150 -9.33 -6.99 -0.17
C LYS A 150 -10.24 -6.42 -1.28
N LYS A 151 -11.24 -5.63 -0.88
CA LYS A 151 -12.27 -5.08 -1.78
C LYS A 151 -12.44 -3.58 -1.57
N GLY A 152 -12.67 -2.88 -2.68
CA GLY A 152 -13.01 -1.46 -2.70
C GLY A 152 -14.52 -1.24 -2.71
N TYR A 153 -14.98 -0.20 -2.04
CA TYR A 153 -16.40 0.14 -1.86
C TYR A 153 -16.63 1.63 -2.13
N ASP A 154 -17.84 1.98 -2.58
CA ASP A 154 -18.22 3.38 -2.79
C ASP A 154 -18.78 4.01 -1.51
N LYS A 155 -19.34 3.21 -0.60
CA LYS A 155 -19.86 3.64 0.70
C LYS A 155 -19.32 2.77 1.82
N ILE A 156 -19.22 3.34 3.02
CA ILE A 156 -18.78 2.61 4.21
C ILE A 156 -19.80 1.53 4.63
N THR A 157 -21.09 1.78 4.36
CA THR A 157 -22.20 0.86 4.64
C THR A 157 -22.14 -0.43 3.84
N ASP A 158 -21.42 -0.42 2.72
CA ASP A 158 -21.29 -1.60 1.85
C ASP A 158 -20.22 -2.57 2.39
N ILE A 159 -19.43 -2.15 3.38
CA ILE A 159 -18.42 -2.97 4.03
C ILE A 159 -19.13 -3.94 4.98
N PRO A 160 -18.97 -5.27 4.81
CA PRO A 160 -19.64 -6.24 5.68
C PRO A 160 -19.19 -6.12 7.14
N VAL A 161 -20.07 -5.61 8.01
CA VAL A 161 -19.80 -5.36 9.44
C VAL A 161 -19.41 -6.64 10.17
N ALA A 162 -20.05 -7.76 9.84
CA ALA A 162 -19.77 -9.07 10.42
C ALA A 162 -18.34 -9.58 10.14
N ILE A 163 -17.67 -9.04 9.10
CA ILE A 163 -16.34 -9.48 8.68
C ILE A 163 -15.28 -8.40 9.00
N CYS A 164 -15.58 -7.11 8.77
CA CYS A 164 -14.65 -5.98 8.96
C CYS A 164 -15.08 -5.10 10.17
N ALA A 165 -15.21 -5.66 11.38
CA ALA A 165 -15.63 -4.94 12.58
C ALA A 165 -14.82 -3.66 12.91
N SER A 166 -13.56 -3.57 12.47
CA SER A 166 -12.68 -2.41 12.66
C SER A 166 -13.03 -1.17 11.82
N TYR A 167 -13.88 -1.29 10.80
CA TYR A 167 -14.26 -0.15 9.93
C TYR A 167 -15.51 0.60 10.38
N VAL A 168 -16.24 0.08 11.38
CA VAL A 168 -17.61 0.53 11.71
C VAL A 168 -17.66 1.31 13.02
N ILE A 169 -16.52 1.71 13.61
CA ILE A 169 -16.57 2.64 14.73
C ILE A 169 -17.07 3.99 14.18
N PRO A 170 -18.27 4.45 14.58
CA PRO A 170 -18.73 5.77 14.17
C PRO A 170 -17.77 6.79 14.77
N LYS A 171 -17.47 7.85 14.00
CA LYS A 171 -16.93 9.08 14.59
C LYS A 171 -17.98 9.66 15.55
N THR A 172 -18.10 9.15 16.76
CA THR A 172 -18.81 9.85 17.82
C THR A 172 -17.90 10.96 18.33
N VAL A 173 -18.27 12.16 17.92
CA VAL A 173 -17.91 13.51 18.38
C VAL A 173 -17.93 13.57 19.94
N PRO A 174 -17.07 14.37 20.59
CA PRO A 174 -16.74 14.21 22.02
C PRO A 174 -17.90 14.54 22.96
N LEU A 175 -18.02 13.76 24.03
CA LEU A 175 -18.83 14.15 25.19
C LEU A 175 -18.03 15.18 26.01
N LEU A 176 -18.40 16.45 25.84
CA LEU A 176 -18.17 17.47 26.84
C LEU A 176 -19.01 17.15 28.09
N ASN A 177 -18.41 17.53 29.23
CA ASN A 177 -19.00 17.78 30.55
C ASN A 177 -19.08 16.60 31.53
N GLY A 178 -18.29 16.71 32.60
CA GLY A 178 -18.36 15.83 33.76
C GLY A 178 -17.31 16.11 34.84
N ASN A 179 -17.41 17.29 35.47
CA ASN A 179 -17.03 17.63 36.85
C ASN A 179 -15.68 17.20 37.45
N PHE A 180 -14.87 18.23 37.72
CA PHE A 180 -14.13 18.49 38.96
C PHE A 180 -13.80 17.30 39.88
N ALA A 181 -12.51 16.94 39.87
CA ALA A 181 -11.86 16.35 41.01
C ALA A 181 -11.95 17.28 42.23
N LYS A 182 -12.25 16.70 43.41
CA LYS A 182 -11.61 17.06 44.69
C LYS A 182 -11.82 15.92 45.68
N THR A 183 -10.74 15.18 45.89
CA THR A 183 -10.51 14.24 46.98
C THR A 183 -10.49 15.00 48.31
N VAL A 184 -11.30 14.56 49.27
CA VAL A 184 -11.20 15.00 50.67
C VAL A 184 -10.15 14.11 51.33
N THR A 185 -9.01 14.70 51.69
CA THR A 185 -8.06 14.15 52.66
C THR A 185 -8.58 14.48 54.06
N VAL A 186 -8.83 13.46 54.87
CA VAL A 186 -9.06 13.62 56.32
C VAL A 186 -7.73 13.31 57.00
N SER A 187 -7.22 14.30 57.73
CA SER A 187 -6.18 14.14 58.75
C SER A 187 -6.83 14.05 60.12
#